data_AF-A0A0Q8WRP5-F1
#
_entry.id   AF-A0A0Q8WRP5-F1
#
_cell.length_a   1.000
_cell.length_b   1.000
_cell.length_c   1.000
_cell.angle_alpha   90.00
_cell.angle_beta   90.00
_cell.angle_gamma   90.00
#
_symmetry.space_group_name_H-M   'P 1'
#
loop_
_entity.id
_entity.type
_entity.pdbx_description
1 polymer ?
#
loop_
_entity_poly.entity_id
_entity_poly.type
_entity_poly.pdbx_seq_one_letter_code
_entity_poly.pdbx_strand_id
1 'polypeptide(L)'
;MTSGFVLFAAVDPEALTLLGEVEDAERIGAGHVVWWSALVDEDLFWAREEILRRIVEATGRPALLGLTLDSDFLGVVGRTVEGSLWDGVVDREAAEDYREEGLAEEYDVVVPEFAAPEVAVREAIAWAEAAGLSADRSALEAMFSEHEWEKPADQYWMDLLSAVGLGG
;
A
#
# COMPACT_ATOMS: atom_id res chain seq x y z
N MET A 1 4.51 20.13 -8.70
CA MET A 1 3.55 19.06 -9.00
C MET A 1 4.26 17.81 -8.59
N THR A 2 4.19 17.56 -7.28
CA THR A 2 4.65 16.38 -6.58
C THR A 2 3.75 15.26 -7.10
N SER A 3 4.31 14.34 -7.87
CA SER A 3 3.52 13.25 -8.44
C SER A 3 3.34 12.21 -7.35
N GLY A 4 2.22 12.29 -6.63
CA GLY A 4 1.81 11.25 -5.71
C GLY A 4 1.25 10.05 -6.47
N PHE A 5 1.88 8.88 -6.35
CA PHE A 5 1.37 7.68 -6.99
C PHE A 5 0.77 6.75 -5.95
N VAL A 6 -0.44 6.27 -6.24
CA VAL A 6 -1.10 5.23 -5.45
C VAL A 6 -1.04 3.94 -6.22
N LEU A 7 -0.41 2.94 -5.60
CA LEU A 7 -0.26 1.61 -6.18
C LEU A 7 -1.28 0.68 -5.54
N PHE A 8 -2.12 0.06 -6.36
CA PHE A 8 -3.23 -0.77 -5.90
C PHE A 8 -2.92 -2.27 -6.01
N ALA A 9 -3.57 -3.13 -5.22
CA ALA A 9 -3.59 -4.58 -5.45
C ALA A 9 -4.98 -5.15 -5.19
N ALA A 10 -5.75 -5.48 -6.23
CA ALA A 10 -6.94 -6.32 -6.09
C ALA A 10 -7.20 -7.22 -7.29
N VAL A 11 -8.15 -8.13 -7.11
CA VAL A 11 -8.09 -9.44 -7.74
C VAL A 11 -9.16 -9.67 -8.80
N ASP A 12 -9.66 -8.57 -9.37
CA ASP A 12 -10.62 -8.56 -10.48
C ASP A 12 -10.50 -7.23 -11.24
N PRO A 13 -10.40 -7.22 -12.58
CA PRO A 13 -10.44 -5.98 -13.37
C PRO A 13 -11.73 -5.17 -13.15
N GLU A 14 -12.85 -5.79 -12.72
CA GLU A 14 -14.07 -5.06 -12.37
C GLU A 14 -13.86 -4.13 -11.16
N ALA A 15 -12.96 -4.48 -10.22
CA ALA A 15 -12.64 -3.64 -9.07
C ALA A 15 -11.96 -2.32 -9.48
N LEU A 16 -11.19 -2.33 -10.58
CA LEU A 16 -10.54 -1.13 -11.12
C LEU A 16 -11.56 -0.06 -11.52
N THR A 17 -12.77 -0.47 -11.94
CA THR A 17 -13.84 0.49 -12.29
C THR A 17 -14.35 1.28 -11.08
N LEU A 18 -14.12 0.80 -9.86
CA LEU A 18 -14.49 1.50 -8.62
C LEU A 18 -13.52 2.64 -8.28
N LEU A 19 -12.34 2.63 -8.91
CA LEU A 19 -11.24 3.57 -8.65
C LEU A 19 -11.29 4.80 -9.58
N GLY A 20 -12.16 4.82 -10.59
CA GLY A 20 -12.21 5.89 -11.57
C GLY A 20 -11.20 5.69 -12.69
N GLU A 21 -10.40 6.71 -12.99
CA GLU A 21 -9.34 6.61 -13.99
C GLU A 21 -8.16 5.84 -13.41
N VAL A 22 -7.69 4.84 -14.17
CA VAL A 22 -6.57 3.97 -13.79
C VAL A 22 -5.52 3.99 -14.91
N GLU A 23 -4.26 4.05 -14.53
CA GLU A 23 -3.11 4.00 -15.45
C GLU A 23 -2.25 2.76 -15.16
N ASP A 24 -1.50 2.31 -16.17
CA ASP A 24 -0.53 1.22 -16.07
C ASP A 24 -1.04 -0.04 -15.35
N ALA A 25 -2.31 -0.38 -15.59
CA ALA A 25 -2.93 -1.56 -15.01
C ALA A 25 -2.24 -2.84 -15.50
N GLU A 26 -1.56 -3.52 -14.59
CA GLU A 26 -0.81 -4.75 -14.85
C GLU A 26 -1.33 -5.90 -13.99
N ARG A 27 -1.28 -7.10 -14.54
CA ARG A 27 -1.61 -8.32 -13.81
C ARG A 27 -0.39 -8.77 -13.00
N ILE A 28 -0.56 -8.94 -11.70
CA ILE A 28 0.45 -9.45 -10.77
C ILE A 28 0.04 -10.82 -10.18
N GLY A 29 1.02 -11.61 -9.75
CA GLY A 29 0.83 -12.90 -9.07
C GLY A 29 1.09 -14.17 -9.91
N ALA A 30 1.60 -15.20 -9.23
CA ALA A 30 1.75 -16.56 -9.75
C ALA A 30 0.65 -17.49 -9.22
N GLY A 31 -0.02 -18.22 -10.11
CA GLY A 31 -0.97 -19.29 -9.76
C GLY A 31 -2.41 -19.07 -10.24
N HIS A 32 -3.37 -19.61 -9.48
CA HIS A 32 -4.80 -19.64 -9.84
C HIS A 32 -5.56 -18.35 -9.48
N VAL A 33 -4.91 -17.42 -8.77
CA VAL A 33 -5.48 -16.17 -8.31
C VAL A 33 -4.83 -15.00 -9.06
N VAL A 34 -5.65 -14.11 -9.61
CA VAL A 34 -5.22 -13.03 -10.51
C VAL A 34 -5.29 -11.68 -9.81
N TRP A 35 -4.16 -11.14 -9.37
CA TRP A 35 -4.10 -9.81 -8.78
C TRP A 35 -3.78 -8.76 -9.86
N TRP A 36 -4.14 -7.51 -9.60
CA TRP A 36 -3.91 -6.38 -10.49
C TRP A 36 -3.28 -5.24 -9.71
N SER A 37 -2.18 -4.71 -10.26
CA SER A 37 -1.60 -3.44 -9.87
C SER A 37 -2.01 -2.36 -10.85
N ALA A 38 -2.23 -1.15 -10.37
CA ALA A 38 -2.55 0.01 -11.19
C ALA A 38 -2.13 1.27 -10.46
N LEU A 39 -1.86 2.32 -11.25
CA LEU A 39 -1.68 3.68 -10.78
C LEU A 39 -3.03 4.39 -10.73
N VAL A 40 -3.28 5.07 -9.62
CA VAL A 40 -4.49 5.85 -9.39
C VAL A 40 -4.18 7.19 -8.73
N ASP A 41 -5.16 8.10 -8.78
CA ASP A 41 -5.07 9.43 -8.19
C ASP A 41 -4.81 9.38 -6.67
N GLU A 42 -3.94 10.27 -6.19
CA GLU A 42 -3.59 10.38 -4.77
C GLU A 42 -4.79 10.69 -3.86
N ASP A 43 -5.83 11.35 -4.39
CA ASP A 43 -7.09 11.61 -3.69
C ASP A 43 -7.74 10.32 -3.15
N LEU A 44 -7.51 9.19 -3.83
CA LEU A 44 -8.01 7.90 -3.36
C LEU A 44 -7.32 7.42 -2.10
N PHE A 45 -6.03 7.75 -1.89
CA PHE A 45 -5.33 7.42 -0.66
C PHE A 45 -5.80 8.30 0.50
N TRP A 46 -6.12 9.56 0.24
CA TRP A 46 -6.75 10.42 1.25
C TRP A 46 -8.12 9.89 1.68
N ALA A 47 -8.84 9.20 0.78
CA ALA A 47 -10.07 8.46 1.05
C ALA A 47 -9.88 6.94 1.32
N ARG A 48 -8.65 6.49 1.67
CA ARG A 48 -8.25 5.07 1.72
C ARG A 48 -9.20 4.13 2.46
N GLU A 49 -9.75 4.53 3.61
CA GLU A 49 -10.64 3.65 4.38
C GLU A 49 -11.91 3.30 3.61
N GLU A 50 -12.55 4.32 3.03
CA GLU A 50 -13.79 4.17 2.27
C GLU A 50 -13.55 3.44 0.95
N ILE A 51 -12.46 3.77 0.25
CA ILE A 51 -12.08 3.13 -1.00
C ILE A 51 -11.76 1.64 -0.78
N LEU A 52 -10.90 1.32 0.18
CA LEU A 52 -10.59 -0.07 0.52
C LEU A 52 -11.84 -0.83 0.95
N ARG A 53 -12.72 -0.22 1.76
CA ARG A 53 -14.00 -0.84 2.16
C ARG A 53 -14.86 -1.18 0.96
N ARG A 54 -15.08 -0.23 0.05
CA ARG A 54 -15.88 -0.45 -1.17
C ARG A 54 -15.33 -1.55 -2.05
N ILE A 55 -14.01 -1.60 -2.21
CA ILE A 55 -13.33 -2.63 -3.01
C ILE A 55 -13.48 -4.00 -2.37
N VAL A 56 -13.20 -4.11 -1.07
CA VAL A 56 -13.31 -5.36 -0.33
C VAL A 56 -14.76 -5.86 -0.34
N GLU A 57 -15.75 -4.98 -0.17
CA GLU A 57 -17.17 -5.34 -0.23
C GLU A 57 -17.63 -5.79 -1.62
N ALA A 58 -17.16 -5.12 -2.68
CA ALA A 58 -17.54 -5.45 -4.05
C ALA A 58 -16.89 -6.75 -4.52
N THR A 59 -15.65 -7.00 -4.14
CA THR A 59 -14.86 -8.15 -4.61
C THR A 59 -14.96 -9.35 -3.68
N GLY A 60 -15.23 -9.14 -2.39
CA GLY A 60 -15.09 -10.16 -1.35
C GLY A 60 -13.63 -10.54 -1.09
N ARG A 61 -12.67 -9.65 -1.35
CA ARG A 61 -11.23 -9.95 -1.32
C ARG A 61 -10.42 -8.85 -0.63
N PRO A 62 -9.29 -9.17 0.01
CA PRO A 62 -8.40 -8.16 0.56
C PRO A 62 -7.83 -7.23 -0.52
N ALA A 63 -7.52 -5.99 -0.13
CA ALA A 63 -6.96 -4.97 -1.01
C ALA A 63 -5.87 -4.15 -0.31
N LEU A 64 -5.01 -3.54 -1.11
CA LEU A 64 -3.92 -2.64 -0.68
C LEU A 64 -3.98 -1.31 -1.46
N LEU A 65 -3.55 -0.24 -0.80
CA LEU A 65 -3.21 1.05 -1.40
C LEU A 65 -1.82 1.47 -0.92
N GLY A 66 -0.94 1.83 -1.84
CA GLY A 66 0.31 2.52 -1.57
C GLY A 66 0.17 4.05 -1.71
N LEU A 67 1.05 4.82 -1.10
CA LEU A 67 1.24 6.25 -1.36
C LEU A 67 2.74 6.50 -1.43
N THR A 68 3.17 7.23 -2.44
CA THR A 68 4.51 7.81 -2.47
C THR A 68 4.40 9.27 -2.87
N LEU A 69 5.20 10.14 -2.25
CA LEU A 69 5.33 11.55 -2.65
C LEU A 69 6.80 11.77 -3.03
N ASP A 70 7.02 12.29 -4.25
CA ASP A 70 8.34 12.49 -4.87
C ASP A 70 9.29 11.27 -4.79
N SER A 71 8.74 10.06 -4.62
CA SER A 71 9.48 8.81 -4.44
C SER A 71 10.32 8.72 -3.14
N ASP A 72 10.06 9.58 -2.15
CA ASP A 72 10.88 9.64 -0.92
C ASP A 72 10.45 8.63 0.14
N PHE A 73 9.16 8.28 0.18
CA PHE A 73 8.63 7.23 1.07
C PHE A 73 7.59 6.37 0.35
N LEU A 74 7.28 5.20 0.92
CA LEU A 74 6.15 4.36 0.49
C LEU A 74 5.27 4.03 1.69
N GLY A 75 4.19 4.77 1.85
CA GLY A 75 3.12 4.47 2.79
C GLY A 75 2.20 3.40 2.23
N VAL A 76 1.70 2.49 3.06
CA VAL A 76 0.85 1.38 2.64
C VAL A 76 -0.30 1.26 3.60
N VAL A 77 -1.51 1.04 3.08
CA VAL A 77 -2.69 0.65 3.86
C VAL A 77 -3.36 -0.54 3.22
N GLY A 78 -3.70 -1.54 4.02
CA GLY A 78 -4.43 -2.72 3.57
C GLY A 78 -5.70 -2.99 4.36
N ARG A 79 -6.66 -3.63 3.70
CA ARG A 79 -7.91 -4.06 4.32
C ARG A 79 -8.19 -5.53 4.03
N THR A 80 -8.64 -6.27 5.04
CA THR A 80 -9.12 -7.65 4.90
C THR A 80 -10.65 -7.69 4.75
N VAL A 81 -11.18 -8.84 4.32
CA VAL A 81 -12.64 -9.09 4.19
C VAL A 81 -13.38 -8.94 5.52
N GLU A 82 -12.72 -9.29 6.63
CA GLU A 82 -13.27 -9.16 7.98
C GLU A 82 -13.31 -7.70 8.48
N GLY A 83 -12.71 -6.78 7.71
CA GLY A 83 -12.75 -5.34 7.96
C GLY A 83 -11.57 -4.80 8.76
N SER A 84 -10.58 -5.63 9.09
CA SER A 84 -9.33 -5.19 9.71
C SER A 84 -8.54 -4.31 8.75
N LEU A 85 -8.08 -3.17 9.25
CA LEU A 85 -7.15 -2.28 8.55
C LEU A 85 -5.76 -2.43 9.15
N TRP A 86 -4.75 -2.34 8.29
CA TRP A 86 -3.36 -2.22 8.70
C TRP A 86 -2.66 -1.17 7.85
N ASP A 87 -1.58 -0.63 8.39
CA ASP A 87 -0.71 0.28 7.66
C ASP A 87 0.77 0.06 8.00
N GLY A 88 1.63 0.62 7.15
CA GLY A 88 3.08 0.54 7.28
C GLY A 88 3.74 1.55 6.34
N VAL A 89 5.04 1.77 6.54
CA VAL A 89 5.80 2.74 5.74
C VAL A 89 7.23 2.30 5.53
N VAL A 90 7.70 2.44 4.28
CA VAL A 90 9.11 2.41 3.90
C VAL A 90 9.61 3.85 3.91
N ASP A 91 10.76 4.07 4.52
CA ASP A 91 11.30 5.41 4.84
C ASP A 91 10.38 6.23 5.76
N ARG A 92 10.40 5.87 7.04
CA ARG A 92 9.60 6.53 8.08
C ARG A 92 10.02 7.99 8.29
N GLU A 93 11.33 8.27 8.27
CA GLU A 93 11.86 9.61 8.48
C GLU A 93 11.34 10.56 7.40
N ALA A 94 11.42 10.16 6.13
CA ALA A 94 10.84 10.95 5.04
C ALA A 94 9.33 11.16 5.22
N ALA A 95 8.56 10.11 5.55
CA ALA A 95 7.12 10.26 5.77
C ALA A 95 6.77 11.20 6.94
N GLU A 96 7.58 11.20 8.00
CA GLU A 96 7.46 12.13 9.13
C GLU A 96 7.78 13.57 8.71
N ASP A 97 8.84 13.79 7.92
CA ASP A 97 9.19 15.11 7.37
C ASP A 97 8.06 15.69 6.50
N TYR A 98 7.48 14.91 5.58
CA TYR A 98 6.33 15.34 4.77
C TYR A 98 5.10 15.68 5.62
N ARG A 99 4.87 14.92 6.70
CA ARG A 99 3.78 15.20 7.64
C ARG A 99 4.02 16.50 8.40
N GLU A 100 5.24 16.74 8.88
CA GLU A 100 5.62 17.96 9.60
C GLU A 100 5.51 19.19 8.71
N GLU A 101 5.99 19.10 7.46
CA GLU A 101 5.86 20.16 6.46
C GLU A 101 4.39 20.50 6.22
N GLY A 102 3.55 19.50 5.92
CA GLY A 102 2.13 19.73 5.66
C GLY A 102 1.38 20.33 6.86
N LEU A 103 1.77 19.97 8.09
CA LEU A 103 1.22 20.59 9.30
C LEU A 103 1.70 22.03 9.49
N ALA A 104 2.97 22.32 9.20
CA ALA A 104 3.54 23.66 9.31
C ALA A 104 2.96 24.63 8.26
N GLU A 105 2.62 24.11 7.07
CA GLU A 105 2.00 24.86 5.98
C GLU A 105 0.46 24.87 5.99
N GLU A 106 -0.16 24.29 7.02
CA GLU A 106 -1.61 24.24 7.22
C GLU A 106 -2.38 23.59 6.05
N TYR A 107 -1.84 22.51 5.48
CA TYR A 107 -2.52 21.73 4.45
C TYR A 107 -3.79 21.06 4.99
N ASP A 108 -4.84 21.02 4.16
CA ASP A 108 -6.12 20.38 4.52
C ASP A 108 -5.98 18.86 4.75
N VAL A 109 -4.98 18.23 4.10
CA VAL A 109 -4.65 16.81 4.21
C VAL A 109 -3.15 16.67 4.40
N VAL A 110 -2.75 15.79 5.31
CA VAL A 110 -1.34 15.51 5.62
C VAL A 110 -1.09 14.00 5.63
N VAL A 111 0.15 13.61 5.35
CA VAL A 111 0.62 12.23 5.46
C VAL A 111 0.25 11.68 6.85
N PRO A 112 -0.39 10.50 6.95
CA PRO A 112 -0.80 9.94 8.23
C PRO A 112 0.39 9.49 9.07
N GLU A 113 0.18 9.33 10.38
CA GLU A 113 1.11 8.60 11.22
C GLU A 113 0.93 7.10 10.96
N PHE A 114 2.00 6.42 10.52
CA PHE A 114 1.99 4.99 10.21
C PHE A 114 2.40 4.14 11.43
N ALA A 115 1.84 2.94 11.55
CA ALA A 115 2.16 2.00 12.62
C ALA A 115 3.65 1.70 12.71
N ALA A 116 4.14 1.50 13.94
CA ALA A 116 5.53 1.11 14.21
C ALA A 116 5.93 -0.16 13.43
N PRO A 117 7.23 -0.32 13.06
CA PRO A 117 7.68 -1.42 12.20
C PRO A 117 7.21 -2.81 12.63
N GLU A 118 7.30 -3.15 13.92
CA GLU A 118 6.91 -4.47 14.41
C GLU A 118 5.40 -4.72 14.29
N VAL A 119 4.60 -3.65 14.40
CA VAL A 119 3.15 -3.70 14.19
C VAL A 119 2.86 -3.85 12.70
N ALA A 120 3.48 -3.04 11.84
CA ALA A 120 3.34 -3.13 10.39
C ALA A 120 3.66 -4.53 9.86
N VAL A 121 4.80 -5.12 10.28
CA VAL A 121 5.18 -6.51 9.93
C VAL A 121 4.11 -7.51 10.37
N ARG A 122 3.68 -7.43 11.64
CA ARG A 122 2.70 -8.38 12.18
C ARG A 122 1.38 -8.33 11.42
N GLU A 123 0.87 -7.12 11.18
CA GLU A 123 -0.42 -6.93 10.53
C GLU A 123 -0.35 -7.21 9.02
N ALA A 124 0.76 -6.92 8.36
CA ALA A 124 1.00 -7.32 6.96
C ALA A 124 0.97 -8.85 6.79
N ILE A 125 1.57 -9.59 7.72
CA ILE A 125 1.51 -11.07 7.73
C ILE A 125 0.07 -11.53 7.95
N ALA A 126 -0.64 -10.97 8.93
CA ALA A 126 -2.04 -11.33 9.18
C ALA A 126 -2.94 -11.02 7.97
N TRP A 127 -2.70 -9.91 7.27
CA TRP A 127 -3.39 -9.56 6.04
C TRP A 127 -3.10 -10.57 4.92
N ALA A 128 -1.84 -10.96 4.73
CA ALA A 128 -1.44 -11.95 3.73
C ALA A 128 -2.10 -13.31 4.02
N GLU A 129 -2.11 -13.75 5.27
CA GLU A 129 -2.79 -14.98 5.70
C GLU A 129 -4.30 -14.92 5.41
N ALA A 130 -4.96 -13.79 5.71
CA ALA A 130 -6.38 -13.58 5.39
C ALA A 130 -6.65 -13.54 3.88
N ALA A 131 -5.66 -13.16 3.08
CA ALA A 131 -5.70 -13.23 1.62
C ALA A 131 -5.40 -14.63 1.04
N GLY A 132 -5.08 -15.61 1.90
CA GLY A 132 -4.66 -16.95 1.49
C GLY A 132 -3.26 -16.99 0.88
N LEU A 133 -2.42 -16.02 1.22
CA LEU A 133 -1.03 -15.87 0.78
C LEU A 133 -0.07 -16.31 1.89
N SER A 134 1.20 -16.48 1.52
CA SER A 134 2.29 -16.75 2.45
C SER A 134 3.27 -15.58 2.41
N ALA A 135 3.29 -14.77 3.46
CA ALA A 135 4.22 -13.67 3.58
C ALA A 135 5.65 -14.14 3.91
N ASP A 136 6.65 -13.44 3.38
CA ASP A 136 8.03 -13.50 3.82
C ASP A 136 8.27 -12.51 4.95
N ARG A 137 8.27 -13.03 6.18
CA ARG A 137 8.54 -12.24 7.38
C ARG A 137 9.88 -11.51 7.32
N SER A 138 10.94 -12.16 6.88
CA SER A 138 12.29 -11.56 6.89
C SER A 138 12.37 -10.39 5.90
N ALA A 139 11.71 -10.52 4.75
CA ALA A 139 11.61 -9.44 3.77
C ALA A 139 10.80 -8.25 4.31
N LEU A 140 9.66 -8.51 4.98
CA LEU A 140 8.85 -7.45 5.61
C LEU A 140 9.62 -6.76 6.77
N GLU A 141 10.34 -7.52 7.59
CA GLU A 141 11.16 -6.98 8.67
C GLU A 141 12.28 -6.09 8.14
N ALA A 142 12.96 -6.51 7.07
CA ALA A 142 13.92 -5.66 6.39
C ALA A 142 13.24 -4.39 5.86
N MET A 143 12.14 -4.53 5.12
CA MET A 143 11.44 -3.43 4.45
C MET A 143 10.84 -2.36 5.36
N PHE A 144 10.49 -2.69 6.60
CA PHE A 144 9.98 -1.69 7.54
C PHE A 144 11.03 -1.23 8.56
N SER A 145 12.24 -1.78 8.50
CA SER A 145 13.34 -1.35 9.38
C SER A 145 13.99 -0.05 8.91
N GLU A 146 14.50 0.74 9.86
CA GLU A 146 15.32 1.92 9.57
C GLU A 146 16.67 1.50 8.98
N HIS A 147 16.86 1.72 7.67
CA HIS A 147 18.15 1.56 7.00
C HIS A 147 18.26 2.47 5.77
N GLU A 148 19.50 2.67 5.28
CA GLU A 148 19.73 3.35 4.01
C GLU A 148 19.12 2.54 2.88
N TRP A 149 18.13 3.13 2.19
CA TRP A 149 17.49 2.53 1.04
C TRP A 149 18.40 2.57 -0.18
N GLU A 150 18.49 1.45 -0.90
CA GLU A 150 19.35 1.31 -2.08
C GLU A 150 18.72 1.89 -3.36
N LYS A 151 17.43 2.21 -3.31
CA LYS A 151 16.62 2.72 -4.42
C LYS A 151 15.52 3.67 -3.91
N PRO A 152 14.91 4.48 -4.80
CA PRO A 152 13.74 5.29 -4.46
C PRO A 152 12.59 4.46 -3.87
N ALA A 153 11.81 5.04 -2.96
CA ALA A 153 10.84 4.33 -2.13
C ALA A 153 9.71 3.68 -2.95
N ASP A 154 9.27 4.32 -4.03
CA ASP A 154 8.25 3.80 -4.95
C ASP A 154 8.68 2.46 -5.59
N GLN A 155 9.99 2.27 -5.80
CA GLN A 155 10.51 1.04 -6.37
C GLN A 155 10.47 -0.15 -5.41
N TYR A 156 10.17 0.05 -4.12
CA TYR A 156 9.93 -1.02 -3.16
C TYR A 156 8.51 -1.58 -3.22
N TRP A 157 7.61 -0.99 -4.01
CA TRP A 157 6.25 -1.53 -4.14
C TRP A 157 6.23 -2.99 -4.59
N MET A 158 6.99 -3.33 -5.63
CA MET A 158 7.04 -4.71 -6.13
C MET A 158 7.72 -5.65 -5.14
N ASP A 159 8.67 -5.15 -4.35
CA ASP A 159 9.30 -5.91 -3.27
C ASP A 159 8.29 -6.17 -2.14
N LEU A 160 7.46 -5.18 -1.79
CA LEU A 160 6.40 -5.31 -0.80
C LEU A 160 5.38 -6.35 -1.24
N LEU A 161 4.90 -6.24 -2.49
CA LEU A 161 3.99 -7.22 -3.08
C LEU A 161 4.61 -8.62 -3.03
N SER A 162 5.88 -8.75 -3.38
CA SER A 162 6.62 -10.01 -3.24
C SER A 162 6.66 -10.51 -1.80
N ALA A 163 6.96 -9.63 -0.84
CA ALA A 163 7.05 -9.94 0.58
C ALA A 163 5.71 -10.36 1.20
N VAL A 164 4.56 -9.86 0.70
CA VAL A 164 3.22 -10.35 1.13
C VAL A 164 2.73 -11.57 0.34
N GLY A 165 3.57 -12.12 -0.55
CA GLY A 165 3.27 -13.34 -1.32
C GLY A 165 2.55 -13.12 -2.65
N LEU A 166 2.55 -11.89 -3.18
CA LEU A 166 1.99 -11.52 -4.48
C LEU A 166 3.01 -11.52 -5.62
N GLY A 167 4.30 -11.54 -5.31
CA GLY A 167 5.38 -11.63 -6.30
C GLY A 167 5.73 -13.07 -6.63
N GLY A 168 5.45 -13.49 -7.87
CA GLY A 168 5.83 -14.78 -8.41
C GLY A 168 5.85 -14.77 -9.93
#